data_AF-A0A2M7KV87-F1
#
_entry.id   AF-A0A2M7KV87-F1
#
_cell.length_a   1.000
_cell.length_b   1.000
_cell.length_c   1.000
_cell.angle_alpha   90.00
_cell.angle_beta   90.00
_cell.angle_gamma   90.00
#
_symmetry.space_group_name_H-M   'P 1'
#
loop_
_entity.id
_entity.type
_entity.pdbx_description
1 polymer ?
#
loop_
_entity_poly.entity_id
_entity_poly.type
_entity_poly.pdbx_seq_one_letter_code
_entity_poly.pdbx_strand_id
1 'polypeptide(L)'
;MAQQPLMKDYQTAESKIERQISLPFREALKISLRNITIRFGRAMITAAGTFLGIAFLMSVFTGSMILDAVHRAEGTPADVGMAARQIWLVVMSLLVCGVGITNSMLMSVTERFREIGTMKCLGALDGFIVRLYLIESALMGVIGSFAGALAGTLAMVLVYMLKGGTAVLVGVHWLTLSTAKPDSVFEYFVISLVIGTVISVVAAVPAASHAAKMPAAAALRTEI
;
A
#
# COMPACT_ATOMS: atom_id res chain seq x y z
N MET A 1 26.01 54.39 35.37
CA MET A 1 26.77 53.12 35.31
C MET A 1 26.07 52.11 36.22
N ALA A 2 25.05 51.37 35.72
CA ALA A 2 24.47 50.15 36.34
C ALA A 2 23.23 49.60 35.56
N GLN A 3 23.23 49.60 34.22
CA GLN A 3 22.17 48.94 33.42
C GLN A 3 22.52 47.49 33.03
N GLN A 4 23.43 46.86 33.75
CA GLN A 4 24.01 45.57 33.37
C GLN A 4 23.36 44.29 33.94
N PRO A 5 22.33 44.29 34.83
CA PRO A 5 21.82 43.01 35.33
C PRO A 5 20.75 42.36 34.42
N LEU A 6 20.09 43.11 33.53
CA LEU A 6 18.92 42.62 32.77
C LEU A 6 19.25 41.81 31.49
N MET A 7 20.51 41.81 31.03
CA MET A 7 20.91 41.11 29.79
C MET A 7 21.33 39.65 30.03
N LYS A 8 21.55 39.25 31.29
CA LYS A 8 22.02 37.90 31.62
C LYS A 8 20.90 36.87 31.63
N ASP A 9 19.67 37.30 31.94
CA ASP A 9 18.53 36.39 32.05
C ASP A 9 17.97 35.96 30.67
N TYR A 10 18.25 36.72 29.60
CA TYR A 10 17.81 36.35 28.25
C TYR A 10 18.66 35.25 27.60
N GLN A 11 19.91 35.04 28.03
CA GLN A 11 20.76 33.99 27.45
C GLN A 11 20.50 32.60 28.04
N THR A 12 19.82 32.51 29.20
CA THR A 12 19.51 31.23 29.85
C THR A 12 18.21 30.58 29.35
N ALA A 13 17.38 31.32 28.61
CA ALA A 13 16.11 30.84 28.07
C ALA A 13 16.22 30.15 26.69
N GLU A 14 17.44 29.99 26.15
CA GLU A 14 17.68 29.44 24.81
C GLU A 14 18.11 27.95 24.80
N SER A 15 17.94 27.22 25.92
CA SER A 15 18.50 25.85 26.04
C SER A 15 17.50 24.71 26.26
N LYS A 16 16.20 24.90 26.02
CA LYS A 16 15.26 23.77 26.02
C LYS A 16 14.03 24.00 25.14
N ILE A 17 14.22 23.84 23.83
CA ILE A 17 13.10 23.48 22.93
C ILE A 17 12.78 22.00 23.20
N GLU A 18 12.20 21.74 24.37
CA GLU A 18 11.66 20.43 24.71
C GLU A 18 10.18 20.42 24.30
N ARG A 19 9.91 19.88 23.11
CA ARG A 19 8.93 18.81 22.88
C ARG A 19 8.73 18.63 21.38
N GLN A 20 9.59 17.77 20.82
CA GLN A 20 9.17 16.96 19.69
C GLN A 20 7.82 16.34 20.04
N ILE A 21 6.77 16.64 19.28
CA ILE A 21 5.56 15.82 19.25
C ILE A 21 5.96 14.54 18.50
N SER A 22 6.72 13.66 19.15
CA SER A 22 6.86 12.28 18.73
C SER A 22 5.58 11.58 19.16
N LEU A 23 4.54 11.67 18.32
CA LEU A 23 3.35 10.86 18.54
C LEU A 23 3.79 9.40 18.55
N PRO A 24 3.55 8.65 19.64
CA PRO A 24 3.87 7.23 19.66
C PRO A 24 3.14 6.55 18.49
N PHE A 25 3.75 5.55 17.87
CA PHE A 25 3.25 4.90 16.65
C PHE A 25 1.76 4.52 16.73
N ARG A 26 1.28 4.18 17.92
CA ARG A 26 -0.13 3.85 18.21
C ARG A 26 -1.09 5.03 17.96
N GLU A 27 -0.69 6.26 18.28
CA GLU A 27 -1.52 7.45 18.04
C GLU A 27 -1.56 7.83 16.56
N ALA A 28 -0.43 7.70 15.85
CA ALA A 28 -0.40 7.89 14.39
C ALA A 28 -1.32 6.89 13.67
N LEU A 29 -1.32 5.63 14.11
CA LEU A 29 -2.17 4.57 13.55
C LEU A 29 -3.66 4.82 13.85
N LYS A 30 -4.00 5.23 15.07
CA LYS A 30 -5.38 5.59 15.46
C LYS A 30 -5.92 6.77 14.66
N ILE A 31 -5.10 7.81 14.45
CA ILE A 31 -5.47 8.96 13.63
C ILE A 31 -5.69 8.55 12.17
N SER A 32 -4.81 7.69 11.63
CA SER A 32 -4.93 7.18 10.25
C SER A 32 -6.21 6.36 10.04
N LEU A 33 -6.56 5.45 10.96
CA LEU A 33 -7.78 4.65 10.87
C LEU A 33 -9.06 5.51 10.91
N ARG A 34 -9.06 6.56 11.73
CA ARG A 34 -10.17 7.52 11.79
C ARG A 34 -10.29 8.34 10.50
N ASN A 35 -9.17 8.66 9.85
CA ASN A 35 -9.17 9.32 8.53
C ASN A 35 -9.75 8.44 7.42
N ILE A 36 -9.48 7.13 7.43
CA ILE A 36 -10.03 6.18 6.44
C ILE A 36 -11.57 6.15 6.52
N THR A 37 -12.14 6.20 7.74
CA THR A 37 -13.59 6.13 7.95
C THR A 37 -14.31 7.46 7.67
N ILE A 38 -13.69 8.60 7.99
CA ILE A 38 -14.26 9.93 7.70
C ILE A 38 -14.25 10.22 6.18
N ARG A 39 -13.35 9.61 5.39
CA ARG A 39 -13.32 9.70 3.92
C ARG A 39 -13.29 8.33 3.23
N PHE A 40 -14.32 7.54 3.48
CA PHE A 40 -14.46 6.16 2.99
C PHE A 40 -14.38 6.04 1.46
N GLY A 41 -15.00 6.97 0.70
CA GLY A 41 -15.08 6.86 -0.76
C GLY A 41 -13.71 6.86 -1.47
N ARG A 42 -12.72 7.59 -0.94
CA ARG A 42 -11.40 7.73 -1.57
C ARG A 42 -10.43 6.64 -1.15
N ALA A 43 -10.50 6.29 0.13
CA ALA A 43 -9.87 5.09 0.66
C ALA A 43 -10.31 3.86 -0.13
N MET A 44 -11.59 3.79 -0.51
CA MET A 44 -12.13 2.73 -1.35
C MET A 44 -11.53 2.72 -2.75
N ILE A 45 -11.30 3.87 -3.41
CA ILE A 45 -10.69 3.90 -4.76
C ILE A 45 -9.27 3.32 -4.72
N THR A 46 -8.44 3.76 -3.77
CA THR A 46 -7.05 3.25 -3.64
C THR A 46 -7.04 1.78 -3.23
N ALA A 47 -7.88 1.39 -2.27
CA ALA A 47 -8.01 0.01 -1.84
C ALA A 47 -8.54 -0.90 -2.96
N ALA A 48 -9.48 -0.44 -3.78
CA ALA A 48 -10.02 -1.15 -4.94
C ALA A 48 -8.97 -1.33 -6.04
N GLY A 49 -8.15 -0.31 -6.32
CA GLY A 49 -7.04 -0.41 -7.27
C GLY A 49 -6.01 -1.45 -6.84
N THR A 50 -5.65 -1.44 -5.55
CA THR A 50 -4.73 -2.45 -4.96
C THR A 50 -5.38 -3.84 -4.97
N PHE A 51 -6.63 -3.93 -4.55
CA PHE A 51 -7.44 -5.16 -4.56
C PHE A 51 -7.47 -5.80 -5.94
N LEU A 52 -7.81 -5.04 -6.98
CA LEU A 52 -7.95 -5.56 -8.33
C LEU A 52 -6.60 -5.99 -8.92
N GLY A 53 -5.56 -5.18 -8.70
CA GLY A 53 -4.20 -5.52 -9.13
C GLY A 53 -3.70 -6.82 -8.48
N ILE A 54 -3.91 -6.97 -7.17
CA ILE A 54 -3.49 -8.17 -6.44
C ILE A 54 -4.39 -9.37 -6.71
N ALA A 55 -5.69 -9.17 -6.92
CA ALA A 55 -6.58 -10.24 -7.38
C ALA A 55 -6.15 -10.78 -8.74
N PHE A 56 -5.77 -9.91 -9.67
CA PHE A 56 -5.22 -10.33 -10.96
C PHE A 56 -3.88 -11.05 -10.79
N LEU A 57 -2.94 -10.51 -10.01
CA LEU A 57 -1.66 -11.14 -9.72
C LEU A 57 -1.84 -12.55 -9.15
N MET A 58 -2.68 -12.69 -8.12
CA MET A 58 -2.93 -13.96 -7.44
C MET A 58 -3.67 -14.95 -8.34
N SER A 59 -4.56 -14.45 -9.20
CA SER A 59 -5.22 -15.24 -10.24
C SER A 59 -4.19 -15.80 -11.24
N VAL A 60 -3.24 -14.99 -11.72
CA VAL A 60 -2.18 -15.47 -12.62
C VAL A 60 -1.30 -16.53 -11.92
N PHE A 61 -0.86 -16.29 -10.68
CA PHE A 61 -0.05 -17.27 -9.94
C PHE A 61 -0.80 -18.57 -9.65
N THR A 62 -2.02 -18.48 -9.15
CA THR A 62 -2.87 -19.66 -8.88
C THR A 62 -3.13 -20.46 -10.16
N GLY A 63 -3.41 -19.77 -11.26
CA GLY A 63 -3.61 -20.42 -12.57
C GLY A 63 -2.36 -21.13 -13.07
N SER A 64 -1.18 -20.54 -12.92
CA SER A 64 0.09 -21.18 -13.28
C SER A 64 0.36 -22.43 -12.45
N MET A 65 0.03 -22.40 -11.16
CA MET A 65 0.23 -23.51 -10.23
C MET A 65 -0.69 -24.69 -10.55
N ILE A 66 -1.97 -24.42 -10.85
CA ILE A 66 -2.93 -25.44 -11.26
C ILE A 66 -2.51 -26.07 -12.59
N LEU A 67 -2.11 -25.25 -13.57
CA LEU A 67 -1.68 -25.74 -14.87
C LEU A 67 -0.42 -26.61 -14.77
N ASP A 68 0.55 -26.22 -13.94
CA ASP A 68 1.73 -27.04 -13.65
C ASP A 68 1.37 -28.36 -12.98
N ALA A 69 0.37 -28.38 -12.08
CA ALA A 69 -0.10 -29.61 -11.45
C ALA A 69 -0.75 -30.57 -12.47
N VAL A 70 -1.49 -30.03 -13.44
CA VAL A 70 -2.09 -30.82 -14.55
C VAL A 70 -1.02 -31.37 -15.48
N HIS A 71 -0.06 -30.55 -15.93
CA HIS A 71 1.04 -31.03 -16.79
C HIS A 71 1.89 -32.11 -16.11
N ARG A 72 2.12 -32.01 -14.79
CA ARG A 72 2.81 -33.06 -14.02
C ARG A 72 2.03 -34.38 -14.00
N ALA A 73 0.71 -34.33 -14.02
CA ALA A 73 -0.13 -35.52 -14.08
C ALA A 73 -0.14 -36.15 -15.48
N GLU A 74 -0.08 -35.33 -16.53
CA GLU A 74 -0.12 -35.78 -17.93
C GLU A 74 1.26 -36.10 -18.53
N GLY A 75 2.36 -35.74 -17.86
CA GLY A 75 3.73 -36.01 -18.33
C GLY A 75 4.15 -35.17 -19.54
N THR A 76 3.43 -34.10 -19.85
CA THR A 76 3.71 -33.18 -20.96
C THR A 76 4.86 -32.22 -20.60
N PRO A 77 5.81 -31.97 -21.52
CA PRO A 77 6.93 -31.07 -21.26
C PRO A 77 6.45 -29.62 -21.07
N ALA A 78 7.10 -28.90 -20.15
CA ALA A 78 6.76 -27.52 -19.84
C ALA A 78 7.12 -26.57 -21.00
N ASP A 79 6.12 -25.90 -21.55
CA ASP A 79 6.31 -24.89 -22.60
C ASP A 79 6.98 -23.62 -22.04
N VAL A 80 8.24 -23.40 -22.38
CA VAL A 80 9.04 -22.21 -21.98
C VAL A 80 8.35 -20.89 -22.37
N GLY A 81 7.56 -20.91 -23.44
CA GLY A 81 6.79 -19.75 -23.91
C GLY A 81 5.69 -19.28 -22.96
N MET A 82 5.16 -20.15 -22.09
CA MET A 82 4.12 -19.77 -21.13
C MET A 82 4.67 -18.89 -19.99
N ALA A 83 5.87 -19.22 -19.50
CA ALA A 83 6.51 -18.46 -18.42
C ALA A 83 6.82 -17.02 -18.83
N ALA A 84 7.33 -16.81 -20.05
CA ALA A 84 7.62 -15.47 -20.57
C ALA A 84 6.36 -14.60 -20.68
N ARG A 85 5.26 -15.17 -21.18
CA ARG A 85 3.96 -14.48 -21.29
C ARG A 85 3.41 -14.08 -19.92
N GLN A 86 3.53 -14.95 -18.92
CA GLN A 86 3.06 -14.69 -17.55
C GLN A 86 3.84 -13.54 -16.90
N ILE A 87 5.17 -13.56 -16.98
CA ILE A 87 6.02 -12.49 -16.43
C ILE A 87 5.60 -11.15 -17.04
N TRP A 88 5.37 -11.11 -18.36
CA TRP A 88 4.97 -9.89 -19.04
C TRP A 88 3.61 -9.36 -18.57
N LEU A 89 2.61 -10.24 -18.42
CA LEU A 89 1.28 -9.87 -17.90
C LEU A 89 1.35 -9.35 -16.46
N VAL A 90 2.16 -9.99 -15.60
CA VAL A 90 2.36 -9.56 -14.22
C VAL A 90 2.98 -8.17 -14.18
N VAL A 91 4.07 -7.94 -14.92
CA VAL A 91 4.76 -6.64 -14.95
C VAL A 91 3.81 -5.53 -15.42
N MET A 92 3.06 -5.75 -16.50
CA MET A 92 2.11 -4.76 -17.02
C MET A 92 0.98 -4.47 -16.02
N SER A 93 0.45 -5.50 -15.37
CA SER A 93 -0.58 -5.36 -14.33
C SER A 93 -0.10 -4.51 -13.15
N LEU A 94 1.10 -4.80 -12.63
CA LEU A 94 1.66 -4.07 -11.49
C LEU A 94 1.95 -2.61 -11.83
N LEU A 95 2.40 -2.33 -13.06
CA LEU A 95 2.60 -0.96 -13.55
C LEU A 95 1.28 -0.17 -13.58
N VAL A 96 0.24 -0.72 -14.21
CA VAL A 96 -1.07 -0.04 -14.30
C VAL A 96 -1.67 0.17 -12.90
N CYS A 97 -1.55 -0.83 -12.02
CA CYS A 97 -2.00 -0.73 -10.63
C CYS A 97 -1.27 0.41 -9.89
N GLY A 98 0.06 0.46 -9.97
CA GLY A 98 0.88 1.51 -9.34
C GLY A 98 0.51 2.91 -9.80
N VAL A 99 0.34 3.12 -11.11
CA VAL A 99 -0.07 4.43 -11.68
C VAL A 99 -1.44 4.86 -11.16
N GLY A 100 -2.41 3.93 -11.11
CA GLY A 100 -3.74 4.20 -10.56
C GLY A 100 -3.71 4.63 -9.09
N ILE A 101 -2.89 3.95 -8.28
CA ILE A 101 -2.70 4.29 -6.86
C ILE A 101 -2.07 5.68 -6.72
N THR A 102 -1.01 5.98 -7.48
CA THR A 102 -0.35 7.29 -7.42
C THR A 102 -1.31 8.42 -7.81
N ASN A 103 -2.13 8.23 -8.85
CA ASN A 103 -3.10 9.25 -9.27
C ASN A 103 -4.17 9.50 -8.19
N SER A 104 -4.71 8.42 -7.60
CA SER A 104 -5.67 8.53 -6.50
C SER A 104 -5.06 9.25 -5.28
N MET A 105 -3.80 8.93 -4.95
CA MET A 105 -3.10 9.58 -3.85
C MET A 105 -2.72 11.03 -4.14
N LEU A 106 -2.39 11.39 -5.39
CA LEU A 106 -2.15 12.79 -5.78
C LEU A 106 -3.42 13.63 -5.66
N MET A 107 -4.57 13.10 -6.11
CA MET A 107 -5.87 13.70 -5.85
C MET A 107 -6.10 13.85 -4.33
N SER A 108 -5.59 12.90 -3.53
CA SER A 108 -5.63 12.97 -2.06
C SER A 108 -5.03 14.21 -1.45
N VAL A 109 -3.98 14.72 -2.07
CA VAL A 109 -3.28 15.90 -1.59
C VAL A 109 -4.12 17.16 -1.79
N THR A 110 -4.70 17.34 -2.98
CA THR A 110 -5.42 18.57 -3.32
C THR A 110 -6.70 18.75 -2.51
N GLU A 111 -7.44 17.66 -2.25
CA GLU A 111 -8.65 17.72 -1.41
C GLU A 111 -8.38 17.91 0.10
N ARG A 112 -7.14 17.71 0.55
CA ARG A 112 -6.73 17.89 1.95
C ARG A 112 -5.81 19.10 2.13
N PHE A 113 -5.75 19.97 1.13
CA PHE A 113 -4.83 21.11 1.12
C PHE A 113 -4.98 22.01 2.36
N ARG A 114 -6.22 22.36 2.73
CA ARG A 114 -6.50 23.19 3.93
C ARG A 114 -6.13 22.48 5.23
N GLU A 115 -6.43 21.19 5.35
CA GLU A 115 -6.10 20.39 6.55
C GLU A 115 -4.58 20.28 6.75
N ILE A 116 -3.83 20.10 5.66
CA ILE A 116 -2.35 20.07 5.69
C ILE A 116 -1.82 21.46 6.08
N GLY A 117 -2.40 22.52 5.53
CA GLY A 117 -2.07 23.90 5.87
C GLY A 117 -2.24 24.20 7.35
N THR A 118 -3.37 23.82 7.95
CA THR A 118 -3.64 24.04 9.38
C THR A 118 -2.68 23.25 10.26
N MET A 119 -2.39 21.98 9.92
CA MET A 119 -1.39 21.17 10.64
C MET A 119 0.00 21.82 10.61
N LYS A 120 0.42 22.36 9.46
CA LYS A 120 1.70 23.07 9.35
C LYS A 120 1.73 24.37 10.15
N CYS A 121 0.64 25.12 10.19
CA CYS A 121 0.53 26.33 11.03
C CYS A 121 0.63 26.02 12.53
N LEU A 122 0.20 24.82 12.94
CA LEU A 122 0.37 24.31 14.30
C LEU A 122 1.77 23.74 14.57
N GLY A 123 2.71 23.84 13.61
CA GLY A 123 4.10 23.41 13.76
C GLY A 123 4.38 21.96 13.34
N ALA A 124 3.48 21.31 12.58
CA ALA A 124 3.77 19.98 12.04
C ALA A 124 4.92 20.02 11.02
N LEU A 125 5.90 19.12 11.18
CA LEU A 125 7.04 18.99 10.27
C LEU A 125 6.62 18.28 8.97
N ASP A 126 7.27 18.60 7.86
CA ASP A 126 7.06 17.93 6.56
C ASP A 126 7.18 16.40 6.66
N GLY A 127 8.14 15.91 7.45
CA GLY A 127 8.32 14.48 7.70
C GLY A 127 7.14 13.80 8.43
N PHE A 128 6.39 14.56 9.24
CA PHE A 128 5.18 14.06 9.88
C PHE A 128 4.07 13.81 8.84
N ILE A 129 3.90 14.75 7.90
CA ILE A 129 2.92 14.62 6.81
C ILE A 129 3.27 13.43 5.92
N VAL A 130 4.55 13.25 5.55
CA VAL A 130 4.98 12.09 4.77
C VAL A 130 4.63 10.79 5.51
N ARG A 131 5.00 10.67 6.80
CA ARG A 131 4.70 9.47 7.59
C ARG A 131 3.21 9.17 7.68
N LEU A 132 2.37 10.20 7.82
CA LEU A 132 0.91 10.03 7.87
C LEU A 132 0.38 9.37 6.59
N TYR A 133 0.80 9.86 5.42
CA TYR A 133 0.41 9.30 4.12
C TYR A 133 0.99 7.90 3.87
N LEU A 134 2.23 7.64 4.30
CA LEU A 134 2.84 6.31 4.17
C LEU A 134 2.13 5.26 5.05
N ILE A 135 1.73 5.63 6.27
CA ILE A 135 0.94 4.74 7.14
C ILE A 135 -0.45 4.49 6.54
N GLU A 136 -1.11 5.54 6.03
CA GLU A 136 -2.43 5.42 5.40
C GLU A 136 -2.38 4.49 4.16
N SER A 137 -1.41 4.68 3.28
CA SER A 137 -1.20 3.81 2.11
C SER A 137 -0.81 2.39 2.50
N ALA A 138 0.03 2.19 3.52
CA ALA A 138 0.35 0.86 4.02
C ALA A 138 -0.89 0.11 4.53
N LEU A 139 -1.77 0.77 5.28
CA LEU A 139 -3.03 0.18 5.77
C LEU A 139 -3.96 -0.20 4.62
N MET A 140 -4.15 0.71 3.65
CA MET A 140 -4.94 0.42 2.44
C MET A 140 -4.33 -0.70 1.62
N GLY A 141 -2.99 -0.73 1.52
CA GLY A 141 -2.21 -1.77 0.88
C GLY A 141 -2.47 -3.13 1.52
N VAL A 142 -2.36 -3.26 2.84
CA VAL A 142 -2.59 -4.54 3.54
C VAL A 142 -4.02 -5.03 3.31
N ILE A 143 -5.01 -4.15 3.51
CA ILE A 143 -6.43 -4.51 3.38
C ILE A 143 -6.75 -4.91 1.93
N GLY A 144 -6.32 -4.10 0.96
CA GLY A 144 -6.55 -4.34 -0.46
C GLY A 144 -5.86 -5.61 -0.94
N SER A 145 -4.60 -5.83 -0.55
CA SER A 145 -3.84 -7.02 -0.93
C SER A 145 -4.43 -8.29 -0.35
N PHE A 146 -4.83 -8.26 0.93
CA PHE A 146 -5.45 -9.41 1.59
C PHE A 146 -6.76 -9.80 0.91
N ALA A 147 -7.67 -8.83 0.71
CA ALA A 147 -8.94 -9.06 0.03
C ALA A 147 -8.72 -9.50 -1.43
N GLY A 148 -7.76 -8.88 -2.12
CA GLY A 148 -7.43 -9.17 -3.51
C GLY A 148 -6.88 -10.59 -3.68
N ALA A 149 -5.92 -10.98 -2.85
CA ALA A 149 -5.33 -12.32 -2.87
C ALA A 149 -6.38 -13.40 -2.61
N LEU A 150 -7.28 -13.17 -1.64
CA LEU A 150 -8.40 -14.08 -1.38
C LEU A 150 -9.32 -14.19 -2.60
N ALA A 151 -9.75 -13.06 -3.16
CA ALA A 151 -10.64 -13.05 -4.32
C ALA A 151 -10.00 -13.67 -5.58
N GLY A 152 -8.72 -13.40 -5.84
CA GLY A 152 -7.99 -13.96 -6.98
C GLY A 152 -7.82 -15.47 -6.90
N THR A 153 -7.53 -15.99 -5.70
CA THR A 153 -7.47 -17.44 -5.45
C THR A 153 -8.83 -18.08 -5.67
N LEU A 154 -9.88 -17.54 -5.05
CA LEU A 154 -11.24 -18.08 -5.17
C LEU A 154 -11.75 -18.05 -6.62
N ALA A 155 -11.50 -16.95 -7.33
CA ALA A 155 -11.89 -16.81 -8.73
C ALA A 155 -11.23 -17.88 -9.61
N MET A 156 -9.93 -18.12 -9.45
CA MET A 156 -9.25 -19.14 -10.26
C MET A 156 -9.64 -20.56 -9.89
N VAL A 157 -9.75 -20.88 -8.61
CA VAL A 157 -10.22 -22.19 -8.16
C VAL A 157 -11.62 -22.47 -8.73
N LEU A 158 -12.51 -21.47 -8.71
CA LEU A 158 -13.84 -21.60 -9.29
C LEU A 158 -13.79 -21.84 -10.81
N VAL A 159 -12.99 -21.07 -11.55
CA VAL A 159 -12.84 -21.23 -13.00
C VAL A 159 -12.33 -22.63 -13.37
N TYR A 160 -11.34 -23.14 -12.64
CA TYR A 160 -10.80 -24.48 -12.91
C TYR A 160 -11.71 -25.61 -12.41
N MET A 161 -12.45 -25.41 -11.32
CA MET A 161 -13.49 -26.35 -10.90
C MET A 161 -14.59 -26.50 -11.95
N LEU A 162 -14.99 -25.42 -12.61
CA LEU A 162 -15.99 -25.47 -13.68
C LEU A 162 -15.48 -26.20 -14.94
N LYS A 163 -14.17 -26.21 -15.18
CA LYS A 163 -13.55 -26.87 -16.34
C LYS A 163 -13.17 -28.32 -16.11
N GLY A 164 -12.56 -28.63 -14.95
CA GLY A 164 -11.95 -29.93 -14.64
C GLY A 164 -12.59 -30.66 -13.45
N GLY A 165 -13.70 -30.14 -12.91
CA GLY A 165 -14.39 -30.72 -11.76
C GLY A 165 -13.63 -30.55 -10.44
N THR A 166 -14.02 -31.33 -9.42
CA THR A 166 -13.45 -31.26 -8.07
C THR A 166 -12.04 -31.84 -7.96
N ALA A 167 -11.55 -32.54 -8.99
CA ALA A 167 -10.22 -33.14 -9.03
C ALA A 167 -9.10 -32.09 -8.88
N VAL A 168 -9.34 -30.87 -9.34
CA VAL A 168 -8.42 -29.74 -9.18
C VAL A 168 -8.08 -29.54 -7.71
N LEU A 169 -9.06 -29.62 -6.81
CA LEU A 169 -8.89 -29.33 -5.37
C LEU A 169 -7.89 -30.27 -4.67
N VAL A 170 -7.72 -31.49 -5.20
CA VAL A 170 -6.83 -32.53 -4.66
C VAL A 170 -5.42 -32.39 -5.25
N GLY A 171 -5.28 -31.89 -6.49
CA GLY A 171 -3.99 -31.69 -7.14
C GLY A 171 -3.24 -30.43 -6.70
N VAL A 172 -3.89 -29.50 -6.00
CA VAL A 172 -3.29 -28.26 -5.50
C VAL A 172 -2.68 -28.45 -4.11
N HIS A 173 -1.43 -28.03 -3.94
CA HIS A 173 -0.84 -27.88 -2.61
C HIS A 173 -1.35 -26.58 -1.96
N TRP A 174 -2.15 -26.73 -0.91
CA TRP A 174 -2.75 -25.58 -0.21
C TRP A 174 -1.81 -24.98 0.83
N LEU A 175 -1.13 -25.84 1.60
CA LEU A 175 -0.34 -25.49 2.78
C LEU A 175 0.97 -26.29 2.89
N THR A 176 1.58 -26.66 1.76
CA THR A 176 2.92 -27.28 1.81
C THR A 176 3.95 -26.15 1.86
N LEU A 177 4.72 -26.07 2.94
CA LEU A 177 5.80 -25.09 3.02
C LEU A 177 7.06 -25.70 2.41
N SER A 178 7.44 -25.24 1.23
CA SER A 178 8.58 -25.76 0.47
C SER A 178 9.68 -24.69 0.39
N THR A 179 10.85 -24.98 0.95
CA THR A 179 11.95 -24.01 1.02
C THR A 179 12.64 -23.76 -0.32
N ALA A 180 12.40 -24.58 -1.34
CA ALA A 180 13.15 -24.53 -2.61
C ALA A 180 12.47 -23.71 -3.70
N LYS A 181 11.14 -23.75 -3.81
CA LYS A 181 10.36 -23.00 -4.80
C LYS A 181 8.93 -22.86 -4.30
N PRO A 182 8.31 -21.67 -4.43
CA PRO A 182 6.90 -21.50 -4.07
C PRO A 182 6.02 -22.38 -4.95
N ASP A 183 5.41 -23.36 -4.32
CA ASP A 183 4.55 -24.37 -4.95
C ASP A 183 3.16 -24.46 -4.30
N SER A 184 2.92 -23.64 -3.28
CA SER A 184 1.68 -23.63 -2.51
C SER A 184 0.94 -22.31 -2.55
N VAL A 185 -0.40 -22.38 -2.49
CA VAL A 185 -1.29 -21.21 -2.50
C VAL A 185 -0.93 -20.24 -1.37
N PHE A 186 -0.63 -20.75 -0.18
CA PHE A 186 -0.28 -19.93 0.98
C PHE A 186 0.99 -19.09 0.75
N GLU A 187 2.01 -19.65 0.10
CA GLU A 187 3.24 -18.90 -0.18
C GLU A 187 3.00 -17.78 -1.21
N TYR A 188 2.26 -18.07 -2.28
CA TYR A 188 1.84 -17.05 -3.24
C TYR A 188 0.95 -15.98 -2.60
N PHE A 189 0.10 -16.37 -1.64
CA PHE A 189 -0.71 -15.43 -0.87
C PHE A 189 0.17 -14.45 -0.08
N VAL A 190 1.16 -14.95 0.67
CA VAL A 190 2.09 -14.11 1.44
C VAL A 190 2.91 -13.20 0.51
N ILE A 191 3.44 -13.75 -0.59
CA ILE A 191 4.19 -12.98 -1.60
C ILE A 191 3.31 -11.86 -2.17
N SER A 192 2.07 -12.15 -2.53
CA SER A 192 1.16 -11.15 -3.08
C SER A 192 0.81 -10.05 -2.08
N LEU A 193 0.69 -10.40 -0.78
CA LEU A 193 0.45 -9.45 0.29
C LEU A 193 1.64 -8.50 0.48
N VAL A 194 2.87 -9.03 0.42
CA VAL A 194 4.09 -8.23 0.47
C VAL A 194 4.21 -7.34 -0.78
N ILE A 195 3.98 -7.89 -1.97
CA ILE A 195 4.06 -7.11 -3.23
C ILE A 195 3.03 -5.98 -3.23
N GLY A 196 1.78 -6.25 -2.87
CA GLY A 196 0.73 -5.23 -2.89
C GLY A 196 0.92 -4.13 -1.87
N THR A 197 1.39 -4.48 -0.66
CA THR A 197 1.75 -3.48 0.35
C THR A 197 2.93 -2.62 -0.10
N VAL A 198 3.99 -3.24 -0.61
CA VAL A 198 5.17 -2.53 -1.12
C VAL A 198 4.79 -1.60 -2.27
N ILE A 199 4.03 -2.08 -3.25
CA ILE A 199 3.57 -1.27 -4.38
C ILE A 199 2.72 -0.10 -3.91
N SER A 200 1.79 -0.32 -2.98
CA SER A 200 0.93 0.74 -2.45
C SER A 200 1.74 1.84 -1.77
N VAL A 201 2.72 1.45 -0.93
CA VAL A 201 3.61 2.40 -0.24
C VAL A 201 4.50 3.15 -1.24
N VAL A 202 5.13 2.44 -2.18
CA VAL A 202 6.00 3.04 -3.21
C VAL A 202 5.22 4.01 -4.09
N ALA A 203 4.02 3.62 -4.53
CA ALA A 203 3.14 4.46 -5.35
C ALA A 203 2.63 5.70 -4.59
N ALA A 204 2.61 5.68 -3.26
CA ALA A 204 2.22 6.82 -2.42
C ALA A 204 3.37 7.83 -2.18
N VAL A 205 4.64 7.43 -2.36
CA VAL A 205 5.80 8.31 -2.10
C VAL A 205 5.73 9.63 -2.88
N PRO A 206 5.42 9.66 -4.20
CA PRO A 206 5.34 10.91 -4.94
C PRO A 206 4.28 11.85 -4.35
N ALA A 207 3.08 11.34 -4.06
CA ALA A 207 1.99 12.10 -3.47
C ALA A 207 2.33 12.62 -2.07
N ALA A 208 2.91 11.77 -1.21
CA ALA A 208 3.31 12.14 0.15
C ALA A 208 4.37 13.27 0.12
N SER A 209 5.34 13.17 -0.79
CA SER A 209 6.37 14.21 -0.95
C SER A 209 5.80 15.52 -1.49
N HIS A 210 4.80 15.45 -2.37
CA HIS A 210 4.11 16.62 -2.90
C HIS A 210 3.29 17.30 -1.80
N ALA A 211 2.53 16.54 -1.01
CA ALA A 211 1.78 17.02 0.15
C ALA A 211 2.66 17.73 1.18
N ALA A 212 3.81 17.13 1.47
CA ALA A 212 4.74 17.66 2.45
C ALA A 212 5.40 18.97 2.00
N LYS A 213 5.50 19.26 0.70
CA LYS A 213 6.13 20.51 0.20
C LYS A 213 5.14 21.66 0.02
N MET A 214 3.87 21.47 0.35
CA MET A 214 2.85 22.51 0.17
C MET A 214 3.00 23.66 1.18
N PRO A 215 2.97 24.93 0.72
CA PRO A 215 3.12 26.09 1.58
C PRO A 215 1.83 26.37 2.38
N ALA A 216 1.96 26.47 3.70
CA ALA A 216 0.83 26.67 4.61
C ALA A 216 0.08 28.00 4.34
N ALA A 217 0.81 29.07 4.01
CA ALA A 217 0.23 30.37 3.70
C ALA A 217 -0.71 30.32 2.47
N ALA A 218 -0.37 29.52 1.45
CA ALA A 218 -1.25 29.36 0.29
C ALA A 218 -2.52 28.57 0.64
N ALA A 219 -2.42 27.57 1.52
CA ALA A 219 -3.55 26.78 1.98
C ALA A 219 -4.56 27.54 2.85
N LEU A 220 -4.15 28.65 3.46
CA LEU A 220 -5.06 29.53 4.22
C LEU A 220 -5.60 30.68 3.37
N ARG A 221 -4.86 31.11 2.34
CA ARG A 221 -5.29 32.13 1.38
C ARG A 221 -6.28 31.60 0.35
N THR A 222 -6.42 30.29 0.20
CA THR A 222 -7.50 29.70 -0.61
C THR A 222 -8.84 29.99 0.05
N GLU A 223 -9.42 31.14 -0.33
CA GLU A 223 -10.85 31.40 -0.22
C GLU A 223 -11.58 30.34 -1.05
N ILE A 224 -12.53 29.65 -0.43
CA ILE A 224 -13.58 28.92 -1.12
C ILE A 224 -14.80 29.82 -1.04
#